data_AF-A0A821IAI5-F1
#
_entry.id   AF-A0A821IAI5-F1
#
_cell.length_a   1.000
_cell.length_b   1.000
_cell.length_c   1.000
_cell.angle_alpha   90.00
_cell.angle_beta   90.00
_cell.angle_gamma   90.00
#
_symmetry.space_group_name_H-M   'P 1'
#
loop_
_entity.id
_entity.type
_entity.pdbx_description
1 polymer ?
#
loop_
_entity_poly.entity_id
_entity_poly.type
_entity_poly.pdbx_seq_one_letter_code
_entity_poly.pdbx_strand_id
1 'polypeptide(L)' 'STVEFNNQLQRERLQERKACFDLQTMQIHYPANRQFRLPSYLTKVGSYPLALVPGQYQDSFI' A
#
# COMPACT_ATOMS: atom_id res chain seq x y z
N SER A 1 -11.69 20.14 14.30
CA SER A 1 -10.21 20.00 14.11
C SER A 1 -9.89 18.82 13.19
N THR A 2 -8.72 18.77 12.55
CA THR A 2 -8.28 17.65 11.67
C THR A 2 -8.36 16.29 12.37
N VAL A 3 -8.11 16.27 13.68
CA VAL A 3 -8.22 15.06 14.53
C VAL A 3 -9.66 14.59 14.66
N GLU A 4 -10.60 15.50 14.86
CA GLU A 4 -12.03 15.16 15.00
C GLU A 4 -12.61 14.61 13.70
N PHE A 5 -12.21 15.20 12.57
CA PHE A 5 -12.60 14.69 11.26
C PHE A 5 -12.11 13.26 11.03
N ASN A 6 -10.85 12.96 11.38
CA ASN A 6 -10.31 11.61 11.27
C ASN A 6 -11.06 10.62 12.18
N ASN A 7 -11.34 11.01 13.43
CA ASN A 7 -12.12 10.18 14.35
C ASN A 7 -13.52 9.90 13.83
N GLN A 8 -14.19 10.91 13.28
CA GLN A 8 -15.51 10.74 12.68
C GLN A 8 -15.47 9.78 11.49
N LEU A 9 -14.50 9.95 10.59
CA LEU A 9 -14.30 9.10 9.42
C LEU A 9 -14.05 7.63 9.81
N GLN A 10 -13.20 7.39 10.82
CA GLN A 10 -12.94 6.03 11.32
C GLN A 10 -14.19 5.42 11.94
N ARG A 11 -14.97 6.22 12.68
CA ARG A 11 -16.23 5.76 13.28
C ARG A 11 -17.24 5.35 12.21
N GLU A 12 -17.46 6.17 11.19
CA GLU A 12 -18.34 5.85 10.05
C GLU A 12 -17.85 4.60 9.30
N ARG A 13 -16.54 4.49 9.04
CA ARG A 13 -15.95 3.31 8.42
C ARG A 13 -16.23 2.03 9.22
N LEU A 14 -16.06 2.08 10.53
CA LEU A 14 -16.24 0.93 11.40
C LEU A 14 -17.71 0.60 11.66
N GLN A 15 -18.62 1.57 11.67
CA GLN A 15 -20.02 1.33 12.02
C GLN A 15 -20.88 1.05 10.79
N GLU A 16 -20.68 1.80 9.72
CA GLU A 16 -21.60 1.85 8.57
C GLU A 16 -21.04 1.14 7.33
N ARG A 17 -19.70 1.10 7.18
CA ARG A 17 -19.03 0.61 5.95
C ARG A 17 -18.16 -0.62 6.20
N LYS A 18 -18.58 -1.52 7.09
CA LYS A 18 -17.88 -2.78 7.36
C LYS A 18 -17.86 -3.74 6.17
N ALA A 19 -18.86 -3.67 5.30
CA ALA A 19 -18.97 -4.45 4.08
C ALA A 19 -19.80 -3.67 3.06
N CYS A 20 -19.52 -3.87 1.77
CA CYS A 20 -20.25 -3.24 0.68
C CYS A 20 -20.77 -4.33 -0.26
N PHE A 21 -22.08 -4.34 -0.51
CA PHE A 21 -22.66 -5.20 -1.53
C PHE A 21 -22.53 -4.55 -2.90
N ASP A 22 -21.77 -5.18 -3.78
CA ASP A 22 -21.55 -4.71 -5.14
C ASP A 22 -22.65 -5.23 -6.07
N LEU A 23 -23.45 -4.29 -6.58
CA LEU A 23 -24.58 -4.60 -7.46
C LEU A 23 -24.16 -5.06 -8.86
N GLN A 24 -22.94 -4.75 -9.30
CA GLN A 24 -22.49 -5.19 -10.62
C GLN A 24 -22.10 -6.67 -10.61
N THR A 25 -21.57 -7.17 -9.49
CA THR A 25 -21.04 -8.54 -9.36
C THR A 25 -21.84 -9.43 -8.42
N MET A 26 -22.80 -8.85 -7.68
CA MET A 26 -23.58 -9.51 -6.62
C MET A 26 -22.67 -10.10 -5.52
N GLN A 27 -21.51 -9.48 -5.28
CA GLN A 27 -20.54 -9.90 -4.27
C GLN A 27 -20.51 -8.94 -3.09
N ILE A 28 -20.21 -9.48 -1.90
CA ILE A 28 -19.99 -8.68 -0.70
C ILE A 28 -18.50 -8.43 -0.54
N HIS A 29 -18.09 -7.18 -0.66
CA HIS A 29 -16.73 -6.74 -0.42
C HIS A 29 -16.52 -6.41 1.04
N TYR A 30 -15.44 -6.92 1.61
CA TYR A 30 -14.97 -6.56 2.95
C TYR A 30 -13.70 -5.72 2.84
N PRO A 31 -13.43 -4.80 3.78
CA PRO A 31 -12.20 -4.04 3.78
C PRO A 31 -11.02 -5.01 3.91
N ALA A 32 -10.23 -5.11 2.84
CA ALA A 32 -8.98 -5.83 2.85
C ALA A 32 -7.97 -5.06 3.68
N ASN A 33 -7.95 -5.29 5.01
CA ASN A 33 -6.98 -4.68 5.93
C ASN A 33 -5.53 -5.14 5.68
N ARG A 34 -5.30 -5.92 4.64
CA ARG A 34 -4.02 -6.50 4.29
C ARG A 34 -3.94 -6.54 2.77
N GLN A 35 -3.67 -5.38 2.16
CA GLN A 35 -2.81 -5.48 0.98
C GLN A 35 -1.59 -6.27 1.43
N PHE A 36 -1.22 -7.29 0.66
CA PHE A 36 0.03 -7.99 0.84
C PHE A 36 1.14 -6.95 0.67
N ARG A 37 1.50 -6.30 1.77
CA ARG A 37 2.71 -5.50 1.81
C ARG A 37 3.80 -6.50 1.51
N LEU A 38 4.46 -6.29 0.37
CA LEU A 38 5.65 -7.04 0.03
C LEU A 38 6.51 -7.10 1.29
N PRO A 39 7.02 -8.29 1.66
CA PRO A 39 7.93 -8.41 2.79
C PRO A 39 8.99 -7.31 2.73
N SER A 40 9.37 -6.76 3.88
CA SER A 40 10.26 -5.59 3.95
C SER A 40 11.54 -5.77 3.13
N TYR A 41 12.05 -7.00 2.98
CA TYR A 41 13.22 -7.30 2.17
C TYR A 41 13.03 -7.08 0.65
N LEU A 42 11.80 -7.13 0.13
CA LEU A 42 11.45 -6.86 -1.27
C LEU A 42 11.10 -5.39 -1.55
N THR A 43 10.83 -4.60 -0.51
CA THR A 43 10.54 -3.17 -0.62
C THR A 43 11.73 -2.30 -0.26
N LYS A 44 12.86 -2.90 0.14
CA LYS A 44 14.10 -2.15 0.30
C LYS A 44 14.49 -1.59 -1.06
N VAL A 45 14.72 -0.28 -1.12
CA VAL A 45 15.33 0.35 -2.30
C VAL A 45 16.71 -0.28 -2.43
N GLY A 46 16.84 -1.24 -3.36
CA GLY A 46 18.16 -1.75 -3.72
C GLY A 46 18.97 -0.64 -4.36
N SER A 47 20.29 -0.70 -4.24
CA SER A 47 21.20 0.16 -5.00
C SER A 47 21.01 -0.14 -6.49
N TYR A 48 20.07 0.54 -7.14
CA TYR A 48 19.82 0.39 -8.57
C TYR A 48 21.09 0.82 -9.32
N PRO A 49 21.82 -0.09 -9.98
CA PRO A 49 23.01 0.31 -10.71
C PRO A 49 22.56 1.00 -12.01
N LEU A 50 22.63 2.34 -12.02
CA LEU A 50 22.45 3.16 -13.22
C LEU A 50 23.68 3.04 -14.13
N ALA A 51 24.04 1.84 -14.58
CA ALA A 51 25.01 1.67 -15.66
C ALA A 51 24.24 1.63 -16.99
N LEU A 52 23.84 2.80 -17.48
CA LEU A 52 23.18 2.94 -18.79
C LEU A 52 24.17 2.83 -19.97
N VAL A 53 25.48 2.77 -19.68
CA VAL A 53 26.53 2.78 -20.70
C VAL A 53 27.57 1.67 -20.45
N PRO A 54 27.90 0.84 -21.45
CA PRO A 54 28.99 -0.13 -21.35
C PRO A 54 30.33 0.57 -21.04
N GLY A 55 30.98 0.18 -19.94
CA GLY A 55 32.27 0.76 -19.50
C GLY A 55 32.20 1.60 -18.22
N GLN A 56 31.03 1.80 -17.61
CA GLN A 56 30.92 2.43 -16.29
C GLN A 56 31.29 1.45 -15.18
N TYR A 57 32.34 1.76 -14.41
CA TYR A 57 32.73 1.00 -13.21
C TYR A 57 31.78 1.36 -12.06
N GLN A 58 31.12 0.38 -11.46
CA GLN A 58 30.17 0.56 -10.36
C GLN A 58 30.74 -0.09 -9.10
N ASP A 59 31.48 0.68 -8.30
CA ASP A 59 31.85 0.28 -6.94
C ASP A 59 30.66 0.55 -6.00
N SER A 60 29.65 -0.32 -6.03
CA SER A 60 28.65 -0.34 -4.96
C SER A 60 29.20 -1.16 -3.80
N PHE A 61 29.90 -0.50 -2.88
CA PHE A 61 30.24 -1.08 -1.58
C PHE A 61 28.97 -1.21 -0.73
N ILE A 62 28.74 -2.40 -0.20
CA ILE A 62 27.73 -2.71 0.82
C ILE A 62 28.23 -2.25 2.18
#